data_AF-A0A8T3P847-F1
#
_entry.id   AF-A0A8T3P847-F1
#
_cell.length_a   1.000
_cell.length_b   1.000
_cell.length_c   1.000
_cell.angle_alpha   90.00
_cell.angle_beta   90.00
_cell.angle_gamma   90.00
#
_symmetry.space_group_name_H-M   'P 1'
#
loop_
_entity.id
_entity.type
_entity.pdbx_description
1 polymer ?
#
loop_
_entity_poly.entity_id
_entity_poly.type
_entity_poly.pdbx_seq_one_letter_code
_entity_poly.pdbx_strand_id
1 'polypeptide(L)'
;PVPDAEWLNNTIDVDTGCVFGGKLTALRYPERELVSVPAAQVYAPPARPFLPEAEAALTAQQRHDEVLDLADVIGKRIVHTRLQQNVTIREENAITALEAMSRFAVDPRWLIYLPPTMSPTETTGLEGLLEHPAEAFAYYRQAGVLQVVCEEKHMGSRAVVVLCRDPDAARRRFGVLDGTGIVYTRTGRRFFEDPALEKELLARVDAALEASGLWAELETDWICIDAELLPWSAKAQVLLRRQYAAVGAAAGAALPEAVSVLKDAATRELDVTELLERTRRRAELTEAFVDVYRRYCWPVESLADLKLAPFHLLATEGGTRLDRDHRWHMETMHRLCAADPELLLATPYLLVDVTDADSEQAAVAWWQDLTERGGEGMVVKPLDFIARGRRGIVQPALKSRGREYLRLIYGPEYTVPESLERLRQRGVSGKRSLAIREFALGVEALERFVRWEPLRRVHECVFGVLALESEPVDPRL
;
A
#
# COMPACT_ATOMS: atom_id res chain seq x y z
N PRO A 1 0.26 26.81 -36.13
CA PRO A 1 -1.01 26.15 -35.76
C PRO A 1 -0.91 24.65 -35.45
N VAL A 2 -1.80 24.20 -34.57
CA VAL A 2 -2.08 22.80 -34.20
C VAL A 2 -3.53 22.42 -34.54
N PRO A 3 -3.87 21.16 -34.86
CA PRO A 3 -5.26 20.81 -35.20
C PRO A 3 -6.25 21.05 -34.05
N ASP A 4 -5.86 20.64 -32.85
CA ASP A 4 -6.60 20.84 -31.61
C ASP A 4 -5.66 21.37 -30.52
N ALA A 5 -6.19 22.23 -29.67
CA ALA A 5 -5.43 22.82 -28.58
C ALA A 5 -5.28 21.79 -27.46
N GLU A 6 -4.06 21.33 -27.21
CA GLU A 6 -3.74 20.35 -26.19
C GLU A 6 -2.75 20.93 -25.18
N TRP A 7 -2.91 20.55 -23.91
CA TRP A 7 -1.91 20.87 -22.89
C TRP A 7 -0.71 19.93 -23.03
N LEU A 8 0.49 20.51 -22.97
CA LEU A 8 1.75 19.80 -22.82
C LEU A 8 2.63 20.60 -21.85
N ASN A 9 3.04 19.99 -20.74
CA ASN A 9 3.92 20.63 -19.75
C ASN A 9 3.42 21.99 -19.25
N ASN A 10 2.10 22.11 -18.98
CA ASN A 10 1.43 23.35 -18.57
C ASN A 10 1.61 24.50 -19.60
N THR A 11 1.85 24.14 -20.86
CA THR A 11 1.85 25.03 -22.03
C THR A 11 0.75 24.57 -22.98
N ILE A 12 0.13 25.50 -23.69
CA ILE A 12 -0.91 25.20 -24.68
C ILE A 12 -0.76 26.14 -25.88
N ASP A 13 -0.88 25.57 -27.09
CA ASP A 13 -1.00 26.34 -28.33
C ASP A 13 -2.49 26.47 -28.68
N VAL A 14 -3.01 27.69 -28.67
CA VAL A 14 -4.41 27.99 -29.03
C VAL A 14 -4.56 28.41 -30.50
N ASP A 15 -3.46 28.50 -31.26
CA ASP A 15 -3.52 28.70 -32.71
C ASP A 15 -4.00 27.40 -33.37
N THR A 16 -5.32 27.21 -33.41
CA THR A 16 -5.94 26.04 -34.06
C THR A 16 -6.15 26.21 -35.56
N GLY A 17 -5.33 27.05 -36.20
CA GLY A 17 -5.32 27.23 -37.64
C GLY A 17 -6.63 27.78 -38.24
N CYS A 18 -7.31 28.68 -37.52
CA CYS A 18 -8.57 29.31 -37.97
C CYS A 18 -8.49 29.84 -39.41
N VAL A 19 -7.38 30.51 -39.77
CA VAL A 19 -7.16 31.06 -41.11
C VAL A 19 -7.13 30.00 -42.22
N PHE A 20 -6.77 28.76 -41.87
CA PHE A 20 -6.67 27.61 -42.78
C PHE A 20 -7.95 26.76 -42.79
N GLY A 21 -9.02 27.19 -42.14
CA GLY A 21 -10.27 26.42 -42.02
C GLY A 21 -10.40 25.56 -40.78
N GLY A 22 -9.51 25.73 -39.79
CA GLY A 22 -9.59 25.05 -38.50
C GLY A 22 -10.62 25.70 -37.55
N LYS A 23 -10.22 25.97 -36.31
CA LYS A 23 -11.07 26.58 -35.28
C LYS A 23 -10.47 27.90 -34.80
N LEU A 24 -11.30 28.85 -34.36
CA LEU A 24 -10.87 29.94 -33.48
C LEU A 24 -11.03 29.44 -32.04
N THR A 25 -9.91 29.25 -31.35
CA THR A 25 -9.87 28.70 -29.99
C THR A 25 -9.43 29.74 -29.00
N ALA A 26 -10.10 29.78 -27.85
CA ALA A 26 -9.77 30.63 -26.72
C ALA A 26 -9.69 29.79 -25.44
N LEU A 27 -8.74 30.15 -24.57
CA LEU A 27 -8.64 29.61 -23.23
C LEU A 27 -9.33 30.56 -22.24
N ARG A 28 -10.32 30.06 -21.51
CA ARG A 28 -10.89 30.78 -20.36
C ARG A 28 -9.98 30.58 -19.15
N TYR A 29 -9.55 31.67 -18.53
CA TYR A 29 -8.65 31.63 -17.37
C TYR A 29 -9.30 32.41 -16.21
N PRO A 30 -9.31 31.86 -14.97
CA PRO A 30 -8.52 30.73 -14.46
C PRO A 30 -9.14 29.34 -14.62
N GLU A 31 -10.33 29.20 -15.21
CA GLU A 31 -11.08 27.93 -15.27
C GLU A 31 -10.41 26.85 -16.13
N ARG A 32 -9.45 27.25 -16.99
CA ARG A 32 -8.73 26.39 -17.94
C ARG A 32 -9.63 25.66 -18.95
N GLU A 33 -10.82 26.20 -19.20
CA GLU A 33 -11.77 25.68 -20.17
C GLU A 33 -11.43 26.19 -21.58
N LEU A 34 -11.40 25.28 -22.56
CA LEU A 34 -11.23 25.61 -23.97
C LEU A 34 -12.59 25.86 -24.62
N VAL A 35 -12.72 27.01 -25.27
CA VAL A 35 -13.89 27.34 -26.09
C VAL A 35 -13.42 27.55 -27.53
N SER A 36 -14.04 26.81 -28.45
CA SER A 36 -13.68 26.85 -29.86
C SER A 36 -14.91 27.01 -30.74
N VAL A 37 -14.78 27.80 -31.81
CA VAL A 37 -15.77 27.87 -32.89
C VAL A 37 -15.12 27.52 -34.22
N PRO A 38 -15.81 26.82 -35.14
CA PRO A 38 -15.27 26.55 -36.48
C PRO A 38 -14.96 27.85 -37.22
N ALA A 39 -13.95 27.83 -38.09
CA ALA A 39 -13.69 28.94 -39.00
C ALA A 39 -14.88 29.17 -39.92
N ALA A 40 -15.26 30.44 -40.14
CA ALA A 40 -16.39 30.79 -41.01
C ALA A 40 -16.12 30.42 -42.49
N GLN A 41 -14.85 30.49 -42.90
CA GLN A 41 -14.35 30.09 -44.22
C GLN A 41 -12.83 29.89 -44.17
N VAL A 42 -12.26 29.29 -45.21
CA VAL A 42 -10.80 29.24 -45.42
C VAL A 42 -10.33 30.58 -45.94
N TYR A 43 -9.60 31.34 -45.13
CA TYR A 43 -9.05 32.65 -45.52
C TYR A 43 -7.71 32.54 -46.25
N ALA A 44 -6.95 31.48 -45.99
CA ALA A 44 -5.70 31.16 -46.69
C ALA A 44 -5.59 29.65 -46.95
N PRO A 45 -5.25 29.20 -48.17
CA PRO A 45 -5.05 27.78 -48.44
C PRO A 45 -3.77 27.27 -47.73
N PRO A 46 -3.82 26.12 -47.04
CA PRO A 46 -2.65 25.61 -46.34
C PRO A 46 -1.62 25.01 -47.32
N ALA A 47 -0.33 25.27 -47.09
CA ALA A 47 0.76 24.79 -47.94
C ALA A 47 1.01 23.27 -47.84
N ARG A 48 0.50 22.63 -46.77
CA ARG A 48 0.50 21.18 -46.52
C ARG A 48 -0.84 20.81 -45.86
N PRO A 49 -1.31 19.56 -45.96
CA PRO A 49 -2.47 19.10 -45.21
C PRO A 49 -2.29 19.42 -43.71
N PHE A 50 -3.24 20.17 -43.14
CA PHE A 50 -3.16 20.68 -41.77
C PHE A 50 -4.08 19.93 -40.81
N LEU A 51 -5.34 19.73 -41.20
CA LEU A 51 -6.29 18.96 -40.41
C LEU A 51 -6.01 17.45 -40.60
N PRO A 52 -5.84 16.68 -39.52
CA PRO A 52 -5.61 15.25 -39.61
C PRO A 52 -6.88 14.55 -40.13
N GLU A 53 -6.69 13.44 -40.85
CA GLU A 53 -7.80 12.62 -41.37
C GLU A 53 -8.51 11.81 -40.26
N ALA A 54 -7.87 11.64 -39.10
CA ALA A 54 -8.40 10.98 -37.93
C ALA A 54 -7.90 11.65 -36.64
N GLU A 55 -8.73 11.68 -35.61
CA GLU A 55 -8.34 12.16 -34.28
C GLU A 55 -7.25 11.26 -33.67
N ALA A 56 -6.26 11.87 -33.01
CA ALA A 56 -5.23 11.13 -32.30
C ALA A 56 -5.85 10.42 -31.09
N ALA A 57 -5.53 9.13 -30.90
CA ALA A 57 -6.06 8.35 -29.78
C ALA A 57 -5.56 8.83 -28.40
N LEU A 58 -4.42 9.52 -28.36
CA LEU A 58 -3.79 10.03 -27.14
C LEU A 58 -3.42 11.50 -27.32
N THR A 59 -3.56 12.27 -26.24
CA THR A 59 -3.15 13.68 -26.18
C THR A 59 -1.62 13.82 -26.30
N ALA A 60 -1.13 15.02 -26.63
CA ALA A 60 0.30 15.34 -26.62
C ALA A 60 0.98 15.00 -25.29
N GLN A 61 0.36 15.32 -24.15
CA GLN A 61 0.91 14.99 -22.83
C GLN A 61 0.98 13.47 -22.62
N GLN A 62 -0.07 12.72 -22.96
CA GLN A 62 -0.08 11.26 -22.78
C GLN A 62 0.98 10.57 -23.65
N ARG A 63 1.18 11.02 -24.90
CA ARG A 63 2.26 10.53 -25.75
C ARG A 63 3.64 10.84 -25.17
N HIS A 64 3.80 12.03 -24.58
CA HIS A 64 5.05 12.39 -23.89
C HIS A 64 5.26 11.54 -22.63
N ASP A 65 4.19 11.13 -21.95
CA ASP A 65 4.24 10.34 -20.72
C ASP A 65 4.53 8.84 -20.98
N GLU A 66 4.55 8.38 -22.24
CA GLU A 66 4.98 7.02 -22.59
C GLU A 66 6.48 6.78 -22.37
N VAL A 67 7.29 7.84 -22.36
CA VAL A 67 8.75 7.74 -22.22
C VAL A 67 9.19 8.51 -20.98
N LEU A 68 9.76 7.80 -20.01
CA LEU A 68 10.38 8.42 -18.84
C LEU A 68 11.79 8.92 -19.19
N ASP A 69 12.06 10.19 -18.87
CA ASP A 69 13.40 10.75 -19.00
C ASP A 69 14.26 10.29 -17.82
N LEU A 70 15.41 9.68 -18.12
CA LEU A 70 16.38 9.25 -17.13
C LEU A 70 16.82 10.43 -16.22
N ALA A 71 16.93 11.64 -16.78
CA ALA A 71 17.33 12.83 -16.05
C ALA A 71 16.35 13.21 -14.92
N ASP A 72 15.10 12.74 -14.98
CA ASP A 72 14.10 13.01 -13.94
C ASP A 72 14.33 12.18 -12.67
N VAL A 73 15.09 11.09 -12.75
CA VAL A 73 15.21 10.10 -11.67
C VAL A 73 16.63 9.79 -11.23
N ILE A 74 17.67 10.26 -11.94
CA ILE A 74 19.07 10.07 -11.54
C ILE A 74 19.59 11.18 -10.61
N GLY A 75 20.65 10.85 -9.86
CA GLY A 75 21.33 11.77 -8.94
C GLY A 75 20.56 12.02 -7.65
N LYS A 76 21.04 12.97 -6.86
CA LYS A 76 20.34 13.43 -5.65
C LYS A 76 19.10 14.24 -6.04
N ARG A 77 17.93 13.87 -5.51
CA ARG A 77 16.66 14.56 -5.74
C ARG A 77 16.11 15.16 -4.45
N ILE A 78 15.41 16.28 -4.58
CA ILE A 78 14.62 16.86 -3.50
C ILE A 78 13.20 17.00 -4.01
N VAL A 79 12.29 16.20 -3.45
CA VAL A 79 10.89 16.23 -3.81
C VAL A 79 10.14 17.11 -2.82
N HIS A 80 9.44 18.11 -3.34
CA HIS A 80 8.61 19.00 -2.55
C HIS A 80 7.20 18.43 -2.40
N THR A 81 6.73 18.25 -1.17
CA THR A 81 5.36 17.79 -0.89
C THR A 81 4.62 18.78 0.00
N ARG A 82 3.28 18.77 -0.08
CA ARG A 82 2.42 19.57 0.79
C ARG A 82 2.58 19.20 2.27
N LEU A 83 2.78 17.92 2.57
CA LEU A 83 2.88 17.43 3.96
C LEU A 83 4.26 17.64 4.57
N GLN A 84 5.31 17.49 3.76
CA GLN A 84 6.70 17.67 4.14
C GLN A 84 7.46 18.39 3.02
N GLN A 85 7.84 19.65 3.29
CA GLN A 85 8.37 20.55 2.26
C GLN A 85 9.57 19.99 1.49
N ASN A 86 10.45 19.22 2.14
CA ASN A 86 11.62 18.63 1.51
C ASN A 86 11.75 17.16 1.88
N VAL A 87 11.61 16.28 0.89
CA VAL A 87 11.98 14.86 0.98
C VAL A 87 13.20 14.63 0.10
N THR A 88 14.34 14.36 0.73
CA THR A 88 15.59 14.10 0.00
C THR A 88 15.68 12.63 -0.36
N ILE A 89 15.90 12.36 -1.65
CA ILE A 89 16.24 11.04 -2.18
C ILE A 89 17.72 11.06 -2.52
N ARG A 90 18.50 10.16 -1.92
CA ARG A 90 19.92 10.05 -2.20
C ARG A 90 20.15 9.27 -3.48
N GLU A 91 21.28 9.53 -4.13
CA GLU A 91 21.61 8.96 -5.43
C GLU A 91 21.66 7.43 -5.40
N GLU A 92 22.24 6.86 -4.34
CA GLU A 92 22.34 5.40 -4.15
C GLU A 92 20.96 4.71 -4.10
N ASN A 93 19.98 5.39 -3.51
CA ASN A 93 18.61 4.91 -3.41
C ASN A 93 17.86 5.05 -4.74
N ALA A 94 18.06 6.18 -5.43
CA ALA A 94 17.44 6.46 -6.72
C ALA A 94 17.84 5.43 -7.80
N ILE A 95 19.13 5.03 -7.83
CA ILE A 95 19.63 4.01 -8.77
C ILE A 95 18.95 2.65 -8.52
N THR A 96 18.74 2.29 -7.24
CA THR A 96 18.07 1.03 -6.88
C THR A 96 16.60 1.04 -7.32
N ALA A 97 15.90 2.16 -7.11
CA ALA A 97 14.53 2.33 -7.58
C ALA A 97 14.42 2.25 -9.12
N LEU A 98 15.37 2.86 -9.83
CA LEU A 98 15.42 2.84 -11.29
C LEU A 98 15.56 1.40 -11.83
N GLU A 99 16.41 0.57 -11.24
CA GLU A 99 16.54 -0.84 -11.63
C GLU A 99 15.21 -1.58 -11.48
N ALA A 100 14.57 -1.44 -10.32
CA ALA A 100 13.31 -2.11 -10.04
C ALA A 100 12.18 -1.65 -10.97
N MET A 101 12.11 -0.36 -11.27
CA MET A 101 11.06 0.20 -12.14
C MET A 101 11.27 -0.10 -13.61
N SER A 102 12.49 0.06 -14.12
CA SER A 102 12.77 -0.15 -15.55
C SER A 102 12.59 -1.60 -16.00
N ARG A 103 12.71 -2.57 -15.09
CA ARG A 103 12.69 -4.00 -15.43
C ARG A 103 11.43 -4.74 -15.04
N PHE A 104 10.79 -4.35 -13.94
CA PHE A 104 9.78 -5.18 -13.29
C PHE A 104 8.47 -4.46 -12.98
N ALA A 105 8.39 -3.14 -13.21
CA ALA A 105 7.17 -2.39 -12.98
C ALA A 105 6.07 -2.76 -13.98
N VAL A 106 4.82 -2.50 -13.58
CA VAL A 106 3.70 -2.37 -14.54
C VAL A 106 3.88 -1.14 -15.42
N ASP A 107 2.99 -0.98 -16.41
CA ASP A 107 2.91 0.27 -17.20
C ASP A 107 2.91 1.48 -16.24
N PRO A 108 3.92 2.37 -16.34
CA PRO A 108 4.06 3.50 -15.42
C PRO A 108 2.83 4.40 -15.36
N ARG A 109 2.01 4.44 -16.41
CA ARG A 109 0.75 5.21 -16.44
C ARG A 109 -0.23 4.80 -15.35
N TRP A 110 -0.22 3.53 -14.92
CA TRP A 110 -1.03 3.07 -13.80
C TRP A 110 -0.43 3.36 -12.42
N LEU A 111 0.88 3.63 -12.35
CA LEU A 111 1.62 3.86 -11.10
C LEU A 111 1.44 5.30 -10.61
N ILE A 112 0.23 5.58 -10.13
CA ILE A 112 -0.13 6.89 -9.58
C ILE A 112 0.15 7.01 -8.07
N TYR A 113 0.53 5.90 -7.43
CA TYR A 113 0.72 5.79 -5.99
C TYR A 113 1.59 4.57 -5.64
N LEU A 114 2.36 4.67 -4.55
CA LEU A 114 2.90 3.51 -3.85
C LEU A 114 2.65 3.67 -2.35
N PRO A 115 2.23 2.59 -1.65
CA PRO A 115 1.93 2.65 -0.24
C PRO A 115 3.19 2.79 0.60
N PRO A 116 3.14 3.56 1.71
CA PRO A 116 4.27 3.71 2.60
C PRO A 116 4.52 2.45 3.43
N THR A 117 5.76 2.32 3.91
CA THR A 117 6.10 1.43 5.00
C THR A 117 5.36 1.82 6.28
N MET A 118 5.24 0.87 7.20
CA MET A 118 4.56 1.06 8.47
C MET A 118 5.51 0.76 9.63
N SER A 119 5.51 1.62 10.65
CA SER A 119 6.30 1.45 11.86
C SER A 119 5.52 0.69 12.94
N PRO A 120 6.18 -0.13 13.78
CA PRO A 120 5.54 -0.69 14.97
C PRO A 120 5.45 0.32 16.11
N THR A 121 4.70 -0.04 17.14
CA THR A 121 4.73 0.67 18.43
C THR A 121 6.13 0.61 19.05
N GLU A 122 6.34 1.45 20.08
CA GLU A 122 7.44 1.18 21.01
C GLU A 122 7.28 -0.21 21.65
N THR A 123 8.36 -0.74 22.19
CA THR A 123 8.34 -2.02 22.91
C THR A 123 7.61 -1.86 24.25
N THR A 124 6.85 -2.88 24.64
CA THR A 124 6.10 -2.87 25.90
C THR A 124 6.94 -3.33 27.09
N GLY A 125 6.64 -2.77 28.26
CA GLY A 125 7.16 -3.23 29.55
C GLY A 125 6.44 -4.47 30.10
N LEU A 126 5.31 -4.87 29.51
CA LEU A 126 4.52 -6.02 29.98
C LEU A 126 5.30 -7.34 29.79
N GLU A 127 5.19 -8.23 30.78
CA GLU A 127 5.86 -9.52 30.77
C GLU A 127 5.39 -10.40 29.60
N GLY A 128 6.33 -11.06 28.92
CA GLY A 128 6.04 -12.01 27.85
C GLY A 128 5.58 -11.40 26.52
N LEU A 129 5.50 -10.07 26.42
CA LEU A 129 5.09 -9.33 25.23
C LEU A 129 6.21 -8.40 24.73
N LEU A 130 6.28 -8.25 23.40
CA LEU A 130 7.17 -7.27 22.74
C LEU A 130 6.39 -6.05 22.24
N GLU A 131 5.16 -6.26 21.77
CA GLU A 131 4.24 -5.23 21.29
C GLU A 131 2.92 -5.35 22.06
N HIS A 132 2.31 -4.20 22.34
CA HIS A 132 1.03 -4.13 23.01
C HIS A 132 0.28 -2.85 22.57
N PRO A 133 -1.07 -2.89 22.43
CA PRO A 133 -1.88 -1.75 21.99
C PRO A 133 -1.68 -0.43 22.74
N ALA A 134 -1.49 -0.49 24.06
CA ALA A 134 -1.42 0.69 24.91
C ALA A 134 -0.31 1.66 24.49
N GLU A 135 0.75 1.16 23.87
CA GLU A 135 1.91 1.89 23.39
C GLU A 135 1.57 2.69 22.13
N ALA A 136 0.66 2.19 21.29
CA ALA A 136 0.07 2.96 20.20
C ALA A 136 -0.85 4.06 20.73
N PHE A 137 -1.71 3.75 21.69
CA PHE A 137 -2.64 4.72 22.28
C PHE A 137 -1.89 5.86 22.97
N ALA A 138 -0.87 5.52 23.76
CA ALA A 138 0.02 6.48 24.39
C ALA A 138 0.74 7.38 23.36
N TYR A 139 1.19 6.82 22.23
CA TYR A 139 1.79 7.60 21.15
C TYR A 139 0.83 8.67 20.62
N TYR A 140 -0.40 8.28 20.25
CA TYR A 140 -1.39 9.20 19.70
C TYR A 140 -1.84 10.25 20.74
N ARG A 141 -2.07 9.83 21.99
CA ARG A 141 -2.41 10.73 23.10
C ARG A 141 -1.33 11.79 23.32
N GLN A 142 -0.06 11.39 23.34
CA GLN A 142 1.07 12.33 23.46
C GLN A 142 1.19 13.28 22.27
N ALA A 143 0.78 12.84 21.09
CA ALA A 143 0.74 13.66 19.88
C ALA A 143 -0.47 14.61 19.83
N GLY A 144 -1.44 14.48 20.75
CA GLY A 144 -2.66 15.28 20.80
C GLY A 144 -3.81 14.74 19.96
N VAL A 145 -3.73 13.49 19.49
CA VAL A 145 -4.81 12.80 18.78
C VAL A 145 -5.63 12.03 19.81
N LEU A 146 -6.91 12.37 19.95
CA LEU A 146 -7.79 11.84 21.00
C LEU A 146 -8.62 10.63 20.56
N GLN A 147 -8.82 10.47 19.25
CA GLN A 147 -9.57 9.35 18.70
C GLN A 147 -8.74 8.61 17.67
N VAL A 148 -8.76 7.29 17.75
CA VAL A 148 -8.05 6.38 16.84
C VAL A 148 -9.00 5.30 16.33
N VAL A 149 -8.65 4.72 15.19
CA VAL A 149 -9.31 3.55 14.61
C VAL A 149 -8.35 2.37 14.69
N CYS A 150 -8.78 1.28 15.33
CA CYS A 150 -8.06 0.01 15.33
C CYS A 150 -8.67 -0.88 14.25
N GLU A 151 -7.89 -1.26 13.25
CA GLU A 151 -8.30 -2.17 12.18
C GLU A 151 -7.57 -3.50 12.30
N GLU A 152 -8.22 -4.61 11.97
CA GLU A 152 -7.54 -5.91 11.88
C GLU A 152 -6.38 -5.80 10.89
N LYS A 153 -5.20 -6.24 11.33
CA LYS A 153 -4.06 -6.35 10.44
C LYS A 153 -4.16 -7.67 9.70
N HIS A 154 -4.71 -7.65 8.50
CA HIS A 154 -4.76 -8.81 7.62
C HIS A 154 -3.35 -9.28 7.24
N MET A 155 -3.15 -10.60 7.30
CA MET A 155 -1.88 -11.22 6.93
C MET A 155 -1.93 -11.68 5.47
N GLY A 156 -1.61 -10.77 4.55
CA GLY A 156 -1.61 -11.01 3.11
C GLY A 156 -0.45 -10.34 2.42
N SER A 157 -0.72 -9.76 1.26
CA SER A 157 0.19 -8.84 0.57
C SER A 157 -0.55 -7.58 0.17
N ARG A 158 0.00 -6.43 0.55
CA ARG A 158 -0.47 -5.11 0.12
C ARG A 158 -0.63 -5.04 -1.40
N ALA A 159 -1.83 -4.68 -1.84
CA ALA A 159 -2.22 -4.56 -3.23
C ALA A 159 -2.93 -3.23 -3.47
N VAL A 160 -2.46 -2.49 -4.47
CA VAL A 160 -3.15 -1.30 -4.96
C VAL A 160 -3.97 -1.71 -6.19
N VAL A 161 -5.26 -1.42 -6.16
CA VAL A 161 -6.20 -1.69 -7.25
C VAL A 161 -6.55 -0.36 -7.90
N VAL A 162 -6.19 -0.19 -9.17
CA VAL A 162 -6.64 0.93 -9.99
C VAL A 162 -7.60 0.38 -11.03
N LEU A 163 -8.79 0.94 -11.12
CA LEU A 163 -9.85 0.43 -11.99
C LEU A 163 -10.61 1.60 -12.62
N CYS A 164 -10.85 1.48 -13.91
CA CYS A 164 -11.65 2.34 -14.75
C CYS A 164 -12.91 1.57 -15.14
N ARG A 165 -14.04 2.28 -15.23
CA ARG A 165 -15.35 1.72 -15.57
C ARG A 165 -15.39 1.19 -17.00
N ASP A 166 -14.66 1.83 -17.91
CA ASP A 166 -14.58 1.45 -19.31
C ASP A 166 -13.22 1.82 -19.94
N PRO A 167 -12.91 1.31 -21.15
CA PRO A 167 -11.66 1.64 -21.84
C PRO A 167 -11.51 3.13 -22.19
N ASP A 168 -12.61 3.86 -22.36
CA ASP A 168 -12.53 5.30 -22.66
C ASP A 168 -12.05 6.08 -21.42
N ALA A 169 -12.48 5.70 -20.22
CA ALA A 169 -11.97 6.26 -18.97
C ALA A 169 -10.47 5.98 -18.78
N ALA A 170 -10.01 4.75 -19.06
CA ALA A 170 -8.59 4.40 -19.03
C ALA A 170 -7.76 5.24 -20.02
N ARG A 171 -8.25 5.38 -21.26
CA ARG A 171 -7.62 6.22 -22.29
C ARG A 171 -7.59 7.68 -21.90
N ARG A 172 -8.73 8.27 -21.51
CA ARG A 172 -8.81 9.70 -21.18
C ARG A 172 -7.99 10.04 -19.94
N ARG A 173 -8.07 9.23 -18.89
CA ARG A 173 -7.53 9.58 -17.58
C ARG A 173 -6.08 9.16 -17.37
N PHE A 174 -5.73 7.96 -17.84
CA PHE A 174 -4.40 7.37 -17.63
C PHE A 174 -3.57 7.36 -18.92
N GLY A 175 -4.20 7.56 -20.09
CA GLY A 175 -3.52 7.43 -21.36
C GLY A 175 -3.21 5.98 -21.72
N VAL A 176 -3.92 5.01 -21.14
CA VAL A 176 -3.73 3.58 -21.38
C VAL A 176 -4.75 3.10 -22.41
N LEU A 177 -4.29 2.39 -23.44
CA LEU A 177 -5.15 1.86 -24.52
C LEU A 177 -5.58 0.41 -24.27
N ASP A 178 -4.78 -0.35 -23.53
CA ASP A 178 -4.98 -1.78 -23.33
C ASP A 178 -5.36 -2.09 -21.87
N GLY A 179 -6.67 -2.25 -21.64
CA GLY A 179 -7.23 -2.67 -20.36
C GLY A 179 -7.91 -1.56 -19.58
N THR A 180 -8.67 -1.96 -18.57
CA THR A 180 -9.48 -1.05 -17.74
C THR A 180 -8.98 -0.97 -16.31
N GLY A 181 -7.88 -1.63 -15.95
CA GLY A 181 -7.34 -1.57 -14.60
C GLY A 181 -6.12 -2.43 -14.38
N ILE A 182 -5.58 -2.39 -13.17
CA ILE A 182 -4.39 -3.12 -12.75
C ILE A 182 -4.46 -3.43 -11.25
N VAL A 183 -3.81 -4.52 -10.83
CA VAL A 183 -3.47 -4.78 -9.43
C VAL A 183 -1.95 -4.84 -9.28
N TYR A 184 -1.37 -3.97 -8.47
CA TYR A 184 0.08 -3.94 -8.27
C TYR A 184 0.50 -3.96 -6.80
N THR A 185 1.71 -4.45 -6.56
CA THR A 185 2.30 -4.59 -5.22
C THR A 185 2.81 -3.25 -4.69
N ARG A 186 3.21 -3.21 -3.40
CA ARG A 186 3.93 -2.08 -2.80
C ARG A 186 5.24 -1.67 -3.50
N THR A 187 5.73 -2.46 -4.45
CA THR A 187 6.93 -2.18 -5.25
C THR A 187 6.61 -1.88 -6.72
N GLY A 188 5.34 -1.62 -7.05
CA GLY A 188 4.90 -1.25 -8.40
C GLY A 188 4.92 -2.40 -9.42
N ARG A 189 5.03 -3.64 -8.96
CA ARG A 189 5.04 -4.83 -9.83
C ARG A 189 3.63 -5.38 -9.98
N ARG A 190 3.34 -6.03 -11.12
CA ARG A 190 2.06 -6.71 -11.32
C ARG A 190 1.83 -7.74 -10.23
N PHE A 191 0.63 -7.76 -9.65
CA PHE A 191 0.32 -8.71 -8.58
C PHE A 191 0.14 -10.12 -9.16
N PHE A 192 -0.56 -10.27 -10.26
CA PHE A 192 -0.80 -11.57 -10.87
C PHE A 192 0.16 -11.84 -12.02
N GLU A 193 0.72 -13.05 -12.07
CA GLU A 193 1.46 -13.53 -13.23
C GLU A 193 0.50 -13.92 -14.36
N ASP A 194 -0.70 -14.40 -14.02
CA ASP A 194 -1.77 -14.71 -14.95
C ASP A 194 -2.68 -13.48 -15.20
N PRO A 195 -2.67 -12.88 -16.40
CA PRO A 195 -3.52 -11.75 -16.74
C PRO A 195 -5.03 -12.08 -16.73
N ALA A 196 -5.41 -13.35 -16.94
CA ALA A 196 -6.81 -13.75 -16.94
C ALA A 196 -7.39 -13.66 -15.53
N LEU A 197 -6.66 -14.16 -14.52
CA LEU A 197 -7.05 -14.07 -13.12
C LEU A 197 -7.15 -12.63 -12.63
N GLU A 198 -6.20 -11.76 -13.03
CA GLU A 198 -6.29 -10.32 -12.71
C GLU A 198 -7.52 -9.67 -13.33
N LYS A 199 -7.81 -9.98 -14.59
CA LYS A 199 -8.99 -9.46 -15.29
C LYS A 199 -10.28 -9.92 -14.62
N GLU A 200 -10.35 -11.18 -14.18
CA GLU A 200 -11.50 -11.73 -13.46
C GLU A 200 -11.71 -11.01 -12.12
N LEU A 201 -10.64 -10.80 -11.35
CA LEU A 201 -10.69 -10.05 -10.11
C LEU A 201 -11.17 -8.61 -10.34
N LEU A 202 -10.60 -7.90 -11.32
CA LEU A 202 -10.98 -6.53 -11.66
C LEU A 202 -12.46 -6.45 -12.08
N ALA A 203 -12.96 -7.42 -12.83
CA ALA A 203 -14.37 -7.50 -13.22
C ALA A 203 -15.31 -7.71 -12.02
N ARG A 204 -14.91 -8.55 -11.05
CA ARG A 204 -15.67 -8.73 -9.80
C ARG A 204 -15.69 -7.46 -8.96
N VAL A 205 -14.57 -6.75 -8.85
CA VAL A 205 -14.50 -5.44 -8.16
C VAL A 205 -15.36 -4.39 -8.86
N ASP A 206 -15.35 -4.32 -10.19
CA ASP A 206 -16.21 -3.42 -10.97
C ASP A 206 -17.69 -3.70 -10.74
N ALA A 207 -18.09 -4.97 -10.81
CA ALA A 207 -19.47 -5.39 -10.54
C ALA A 207 -19.92 -5.02 -9.11
N ALA A 208 -19.02 -5.16 -8.12
CA ALA A 208 -19.29 -4.76 -6.75
C ALA A 208 -19.41 -3.23 -6.58
N LEU A 209 -18.61 -2.44 -7.31
CA LEU A 209 -18.70 -0.98 -7.34
C LEU A 209 -20.02 -0.51 -7.97
N GLU A 210 -20.47 -1.16 -9.04
CA GLU A 210 -21.77 -0.89 -9.66
C GLU A 210 -22.92 -1.27 -8.71
N ALA A 211 -22.90 -2.48 -8.13
CA ALA A 211 -23.96 -2.97 -7.24
C ALA A 211 -24.04 -2.18 -5.91
N SER A 212 -22.92 -1.66 -5.40
CA SER A 212 -22.90 -0.77 -4.24
C SER A 212 -23.30 0.68 -4.55
N GLY A 213 -23.43 1.05 -5.83
CA GLY A 213 -23.76 2.39 -6.29
C GLY A 213 -22.62 3.40 -6.19
N LEU A 214 -21.39 2.96 -5.86
CA LEU A 214 -20.26 3.86 -5.60
C LEU A 214 -19.81 4.65 -6.83
N TRP A 215 -19.94 4.06 -8.04
CA TRP A 215 -19.66 4.80 -9.29
C TRP A 215 -20.53 6.07 -9.41
N ALA A 216 -21.83 5.93 -9.13
CA ALA A 216 -22.79 7.02 -9.21
C ALA A 216 -22.65 7.99 -8.02
N GLU A 217 -22.53 7.48 -6.79
CA GLU A 217 -22.39 8.30 -5.58
C GLU A 217 -21.14 9.20 -5.62
N LEU A 218 -20.04 8.68 -6.16
CA LEU A 218 -18.76 9.40 -6.22
C LEU A 218 -18.59 10.20 -7.52
N GLU A 219 -19.56 10.14 -8.43
CA GLU A 219 -19.54 10.79 -9.75
C GLU A 219 -18.22 10.56 -10.49
N THR A 220 -17.79 9.30 -10.59
CA THR A 220 -16.48 8.93 -11.12
C THR A 220 -16.55 7.76 -12.08
N ASP A 221 -15.61 7.69 -13.01
CA ASP A 221 -15.40 6.59 -13.96
C ASP A 221 -14.05 5.87 -13.74
N TRP A 222 -13.30 6.24 -12.70
CA TRP A 222 -12.13 5.51 -12.21
C TRP A 222 -11.98 5.60 -10.69
N ILE A 223 -11.22 4.67 -10.12
CA ILE A 223 -10.98 4.55 -8.69
C ILE A 223 -9.59 3.99 -8.39
N CYS A 224 -9.00 4.42 -7.28
CA CYS A 224 -7.79 3.85 -6.71
C CYS A 224 -8.05 3.39 -5.27
N ILE A 225 -7.91 2.08 -5.03
CA ILE A 225 -8.17 1.42 -3.75
C ILE A 225 -6.88 0.82 -3.21
N ASP A 226 -6.64 1.01 -1.91
CA ASP A 226 -5.58 0.36 -1.17
C ASP A 226 -6.16 -0.81 -0.37
N ALA A 227 -5.59 -1.99 -0.56
CA ALA A 227 -6.11 -3.25 -0.05
C ALA A 227 -5.02 -4.23 0.38
N GLU A 228 -5.42 -5.26 1.11
CA GLU A 228 -4.61 -6.43 1.39
C GLU A 228 -5.19 -7.62 0.61
N LEU A 229 -4.37 -8.36 -0.12
CA LEU A 229 -4.79 -9.55 -0.84
C LEU A 229 -4.29 -10.81 -0.12
N LEU A 230 -5.22 -11.71 0.23
CA LEU A 230 -5.00 -12.95 0.97
C LEU A 230 -5.19 -14.17 0.06
N PRO A 231 -4.53 -15.32 0.34
CA PRO A 231 -3.60 -15.56 1.45
C PRO A 231 -2.20 -15.00 1.21
N TRP A 232 -1.42 -14.91 2.29
CA TRP A 232 0.01 -14.65 2.21
C TRP A 232 0.75 -15.66 1.30
N SER A 233 0.34 -16.94 1.30
CA SER A 233 0.93 -17.96 0.43
C SER A 233 0.83 -17.67 -1.06
N ALA A 234 -0.13 -16.85 -1.51
CA ALA A 234 -0.31 -16.51 -2.92
C ALA A 234 0.92 -15.81 -3.52
N LYS A 235 1.65 -15.02 -2.73
CA LYS A 235 2.90 -14.36 -3.14
C LYS A 235 4.14 -14.88 -2.44
N ALA A 236 4.01 -15.42 -1.22
CA ALA A 236 5.16 -15.76 -0.38
C ALA A 236 5.57 -17.24 -0.43
N GLN A 237 5.08 -18.04 -1.40
CA GLN A 237 5.32 -19.49 -1.41
C GLN A 237 6.81 -19.89 -1.38
N VAL A 238 7.67 -19.18 -2.13
CA VAL A 238 9.12 -19.45 -2.13
C VAL A 238 9.74 -19.11 -0.78
N LEU A 239 9.35 -17.99 -0.18
CA LEU A 239 9.82 -17.55 1.13
C LEU A 239 9.40 -18.54 2.23
N LEU A 240 8.13 -18.95 2.22
CA LEU A 240 7.57 -19.98 3.09
C LEU A 240 8.37 -21.29 3.01
N ARG A 241 8.63 -21.80 1.81
CA ARG A 241 9.39 -23.04 1.62
C ARG A 241 10.84 -22.93 2.07
N ARG A 242 11.53 -21.85 1.70
CA ARG A 242 12.99 -21.72 1.90
C ARG A 242 13.39 -21.23 3.29
N GLN A 243 12.56 -20.44 3.95
CA GLN A 243 12.89 -19.86 5.26
C GLN A 243 12.05 -20.47 6.39
N TYR A 244 10.74 -20.35 6.33
CA TYR A 244 9.86 -20.77 7.44
C TYR A 244 9.77 -22.29 7.59
N ALA A 245 9.42 -23.00 6.52
CA ALA A 245 9.32 -24.45 6.51
C ALA A 245 10.68 -25.13 6.71
N ALA A 246 11.78 -24.52 6.24
CA ALA A 246 13.13 -25.03 6.46
C ALA A 246 13.51 -25.02 7.96
N VAL A 247 13.23 -23.91 8.67
CA VAL A 247 13.44 -23.82 10.13
C VAL A 247 12.58 -24.84 10.86
N GLY A 248 11.29 -24.92 10.53
CA GLY A 248 10.36 -25.87 11.13
C GLY A 248 10.78 -27.33 10.91
N ALA A 249 11.19 -27.69 9.69
CA ALA A 249 11.63 -29.05 9.36
C ALA A 249 12.93 -29.44 10.08
N ALA A 250 13.93 -28.56 10.09
CA ALA A 250 15.21 -28.84 10.76
C ALA A 250 15.03 -29.00 12.27
N ALA A 251 14.30 -28.09 12.90
CA ALA A 251 14.08 -28.13 14.35
C ALA A 251 13.13 -29.28 14.75
N GLY A 252 12.08 -29.55 13.96
CA GLY A 252 11.17 -30.67 14.17
C GLY A 252 11.83 -32.05 14.01
N ALA A 253 12.89 -32.16 13.20
CA ALA A 253 13.67 -33.40 13.09
C ALA A 253 14.70 -33.57 14.23
N ALA A 254 15.33 -32.48 14.68
CA ALA A 254 16.45 -32.56 15.62
C ALA A 254 16.03 -32.51 17.10
N LEU A 255 15.06 -31.66 17.47
CA LEU A 255 14.72 -31.41 18.87
C LEU A 255 14.05 -32.61 19.55
N PRO A 256 13.12 -33.36 18.94
CA PRO A 256 12.54 -34.55 19.57
C PRO A 256 13.59 -35.62 19.90
N GLU A 257 14.55 -35.86 18.99
CA GLU A 257 15.66 -36.79 19.21
C GLU A 257 16.59 -36.32 20.32
N ALA A 258 16.94 -35.03 20.35
CA ALA A 258 17.74 -34.45 21.43
C ALA A 258 17.04 -34.58 22.79
N VAL A 259 15.73 -34.33 22.85
CA VAL A 259 14.92 -34.54 24.06
C VAL A 259 14.93 -36.03 24.48
N SER A 260 14.83 -36.95 23.52
CA SER A 260 14.88 -38.39 23.78
C SER A 260 16.22 -38.81 24.41
N VAL A 261 17.34 -38.41 23.81
CA VAL A 261 18.68 -38.73 24.33
C VAL A 261 18.93 -38.11 25.71
N LEU A 262 18.47 -36.88 25.93
CA LEU A 262 18.59 -36.21 27.24
C LEU A 262 17.72 -36.88 28.31
N LYS A 263 16.55 -37.42 27.95
CA LYS A 263 15.74 -38.26 28.86
C LYS A 263 16.49 -39.53 29.24
N ASP A 264 17.11 -40.22 28.27
CA ASP A 264 17.90 -41.43 28.52
C ASP A 264 19.17 -41.16 29.36
N ALA A 265 19.76 -39.97 29.22
CA ALA A 265 20.88 -39.56 30.08
C ALA A 265 20.40 -39.30 31.52
N ALA A 266 19.25 -38.64 31.69
CA ALA A 266 18.66 -38.39 33.00
C ALA A 266 18.26 -39.69 33.74
N THR A 267 17.75 -40.71 33.03
CA THR A 267 17.44 -42.03 33.64
C THR A 267 18.68 -42.79 34.09
N ARG A 268 19.86 -42.43 33.58
CA ARG A 268 21.17 -42.94 34.02
C ARG A 268 21.82 -42.07 35.10
N GLU A 269 21.05 -41.18 35.73
CA GLU A 269 21.50 -40.31 36.82
C GLU A 269 22.61 -39.33 36.41
N LEU A 270 22.74 -39.01 35.12
CA LEU A 270 23.61 -37.93 34.66
C LEU A 270 22.92 -36.57 34.92
N ASP A 271 23.70 -35.58 35.35
CA ASP A 271 23.21 -34.22 35.58
C ASP A 271 22.97 -33.47 34.25
N VAL A 272 21.78 -33.67 33.69
CA VAL A 272 21.33 -33.07 32.42
C VAL A 272 19.97 -32.38 32.53
N THR A 273 19.44 -32.19 33.74
CA THR A 273 18.07 -31.70 33.96
C THR A 273 17.84 -30.34 33.33
N GLU A 274 18.75 -29.37 33.52
CA GLU A 274 18.63 -28.03 32.92
C GLU A 274 18.66 -28.10 31.38
N LEU A 275 19.57 -28.91 30.81
CA LEU A 275 19.67 -29.10 29.36
C LEU A 275 18.41 -29.75 28.78
N LEU A 276 17.84 -30.73 29.49
CA LEU A 276 16.61 -31.41 29.10
C LEU A 276 15.43 -30.44 29.08
N GLU A 277 15.23 -29.67 30.15
CA GLU A 277 14.13 -28.70 30.23
C GLU A 277 14.28 -27.60 29.18
N ARG A 278 15.48 -27.07 29.00
CA ARG A 278 15.76 -26.09 27.93
C ARG A 278 15.43 -26.67 26.54
N THR A 279 15.82 -27.92 26.27
CA THR A 279 15.60 -28.54 24.96
C THR A 279 14.12 -28.86 24.71
N ARG A 280 13.39 -29.33 25.74
CA ARG A 280 11.93 -29.49 25.68
C ARG A 280 11.25 -28.18 25.36
N ARG A 281 11.62 -27.10 26.05
CA ARG A 281 11.05 -25.79 25.81
C ARG A 281 11.28 -25.29 24.38
N ARG A 282 12.48 -25.51 23.83
CA ARG A 282 12.78 -25.17 22.43
C ARG A 282 11.93 -25.96 21.43
N ALA A 283 11.62 -27.22 21.71
CA ALA A 283 10.74 -28.04 20.88
C ALA A 283 9.33 -27.45 20.85
N GLU A 284 8.75 -27.16 22.02
CA GLU A 284 7.42 -26.54 22.14
C GLU A 284 7.31 -25.20 21.40
N LEU A 285 8.32 -24.33 21.56
CA LEU A 285 8.33 -23.01 20.92
C LEU A 285 8.46 -23.11 19.38
N THR A 286 9.15 -24.13 18.90
CA THR A 286 9.26 -24.43 17.46
C THR A 286 7.94 -24.95 16.91
N GLU A 287 7.26 -25.85 17.63
CA GLU A 287 5.94 -26.34 17.23
C GLU A 287 4.95 -25.17 17.13
N ALA A 288 4.93 -24.27 18.12
CA ALA A 288 4.10 -23.06 18.07
C ALA A 288 4.42 -22.18 16.84
N PHE A 289 5.71 -21.99 16.51
CA PHE A 289 6.11 -21.27 15.28
C PHE A 289 5.60 -21.95 14.01
N VAL A 290 5.65 -23.29 13.95
CA VAL A 290 5.16 -24.07 12.81
C VAL A 290 3.65 -23.93 12.65
N ASP A 291 2.93 -24.01 13.75
CA ASP A 291 1.47 -23.85 13.75
C ASP A 291 1.05 -22.45 13.31
N VAL A 292 1.80 -21.41 13.70
CA VAL A 292 1.50 -20.03 13.30
C VAL A 292 1.63 -19.82 11.80
N TYR A 293 2.75 -20.19 11.15
CA TYR A 293 2.88 -19.89 9.71
C TYR A 293 1.91 -20.70 8.87
N ARG A 294 1.54 -21.92 9.30
CA ARG A 294 0.57 -22.77 8.60
C ARG A 294 -0.81 -22.15 8.49
N ARG A 295 -1.24 -21.37 9.49
CA ARG A 295 -2.55 -20.67 9.48
C ARG A 295 -2.71 -19.70 8.31
N TYR A 296 -1.59 -19.15 7.81
CA TYR A 296 -1.58 -18.18 6.71
C TYR A 296 -1.28 -18.79 5.34
N CYS A 297 -1.32 -20.13 5.25
CA CYS A 297 -0.95 -20.86 4.05
C CYS A 297 -2.10 -21.78 3.59
N TRP A 298 -2.72 -21.46 2.46
CA TRP A 298 -3.56 -22.40 1.72
C TRP A 298 -3.21 -22.38 0.22
N PRO A 299 -3.52 -23.46 -0.52
CA PRO A 299 -3.40 -23.49 -1.98
C PRO A 299 -4.33 -22.45 -2.61
N VAL A 300 -3.86 -21.80 -3.68
CA VAL A 300 -4.68 -20.91 -4.51
C VAL A 300 -4.72 -21.52 -5.90
N GLU A 301 -5.89 -22.03 -6.29
CA GLU A 301 -6.11 -22.64 -7.59
C GLU A 301 -7.01 -21.75 -8.47
N SER A 302 -7.84 -20.92 -7.85
CA SER A 302 -8.78 -20.03 -8.53
C SER A 302 -9.00 -18.73 -7.74
N LEU A 303 -9.78 -17.81 -8.33
CA LEU A 303 -10.19 -16.58 -7.67
C LEU A 303 -10.97 -16.84 -6.36
N ALA A 304 -11.70 -17.96 -6.27
CA ALA A 304 -12.48 -18.32 -5.09
C ALA A 304 -11.62 -18.57 -3.83
N ASP A 305 -10.33 -18.84 -4.01
CA ASP A 305 -9.37 -19.05 -2.91
C ASP A 305 -8.75 -17.74 -2.41
N LEU A 306 -9.02 -16.62 -3.08
CA LEU A 306 -8.50 -15.31 -2.74
C LEU A 306 -9.52 -14.50 -1.93
N LYS A 307 -9.00 -13.62 -1.08
CA LYS A 307 -9.80 -12.57 -0.43
C LYS A 307 -9.11 -11.22 -0.59
N LEU A 308 -9.84 -10.23 -1.10
CA LEU A 308 -9.37 -8.86 -1.18
C LEU A 308 -10.00 -8.05 -0.03
N ALA A 309 -9.18 -7.52 0.86
CA ALA A 309 -9.61 -6.74 2.01
C ALA A 309 -9.24 -5.25 1.80
N PRO A 310 -10.12 -4.46 1.17
CA PRO A 310 -9.86 -3.04 0.95
C PRO A 310 -10.03 -2.26 2.26
N PHE A 311 -9.14 -1.30 2.51
CA PHE A 311 -9.19 -0.46 3.72
C PHE A 311 -9.06 1.04 3.42
N HIS A 312 -8.61 1.45 2.23
CA HIS A 312 -8.66 2.86 1.80
C HIS A 312 -9.20 2.98 0.39
N LEU A 313 -10.18 3.86 0.22
CA LEU A 313 -10.45 4.48 -1.07
C LEU A 313 -9.55 5.71 -1.16
N LEU A 314 -8.56 5.72 -2.05
CA LEU A 314 -7.52 6.75 -2.09
C LEU A 314 -7.91 7.94 -2.97
N ALA A 315 -8.38 7.67 -4.19
CA ALA A 315 -8.69 8.71 -5.17
C ALA A 315 -9.73 8.27 -6.20
N THR A 316 -10.38 9.28 -6.78
CA THR A 316 -11.40 9.24 -7.84
C THR A 316 -11.30 10.54 -8.66
N GLU A 317 -12.13 10.71 -9.69
CA GLU A 317 -12.11 11.94 -10.49
C GLU A 317 -12.39 13.20 -9.66
N GLY A 318 -13.34 13.14 -8.73
CA GLY A 318 -13.70 14.26 -7.86
C GLY A 318 -12.68 14.59 -6.76
N GLY A 319 -11.51 13.96 -6.73
CA GLY A 319 -10.47 14.26 -5.74
C GLY A 319 -9.80 13.04 -5.13
N THR A 320 -8.81 13.30 -4.28
CA THR A 320 -8.39 12.31 -3.28
C THR A 320 -9.48 12.18 -2.20
N ARG A 321 -9.43 11.12 -1.38
CA ARG A 321 -10.33 10.94 -0.22
C ARG A 321 -9.59 11.01 1.11
N LEU A 322 -8.43 11.67 1.10
CA LEU A 322 -7.55 11.85 2.27
C LEU A 322 -8.09 12.92 3.23
N ASP A 323 -9.17 13.60 2.85
CA ASP A 323 -9.98 14.52 3.66
C ASP A 323 -11.03 13.78 4.51
N ARG A 324 -11.32 12.51 4.19
CA ARG A 324 -12.26 11.67 4.94
C ARG A 324 -11.54 10.94 6.06
N ASP A 325 -12.24 10.75 7.17
CA ASP A 325 -11.70 10.02 8.31
C ASP A 325 -11.66 8.49 8.03
N HIS A 326 -10.88 7.76 8.83
CA HIS A 326 -10.77 6.31 8.69
C HIS A 326 -12.09 5.57 8.95
N ARG A 327 -13.02 6.16 9.70
CA ARG A 327 -14.36 5.60 9.88
C ARG A 327 -15.12 5.58 8.55
N TRP A 328 -15.14 6.69 7.83
CA TRP A 328 -15.76 6.80 6.51
C TRP A 328 -15.16 5.80 5.53
N HIS A 329 -13.83 5.60 5.55
CA HIS A 329 -13.19 4.58 4.73
C HIS A 329 -13.68 3.18 5.08
N MET A 330 -13.73 2.81 6.36
CA MET A 330 -14.23 1.50 6.78
C MET A 330 -15.68 1.29 6.37
N GLU A 331 -16.56 2.24 6.66
CA GLU A 331 -17.98 2.17 6.29
C GLU A 331 -18.18 2.06 4.77
N THR A 332 -17.40 2.81 3.98
CA THR A 332 -17.46 2.76 2.51
C THR A 332 -16.94 1.43 1.97
N MET A 333 -15.81 0.93 2.48
CA MET A 333 -15.27 -0.36 2.06
C MET A 333 -16.16 -1.52 2.50
N HIS A 334 -16.84 -1.43 3.65
CA HIS A 334 -17.82 -2.42 4.09
C HIS A 334 -19.02 -2.50 3.15
N ARG A 335 -19.52 -1.35 2.65
CA ARG A 335 -20.58 -1.33 1.62
C ARG A 335 -20.13 -2.02 0.34
N LEU A 336 -18.90 -1.75 -0.11
CA LEU A 336 -18.31 -2.42 -1.28
C LEU A 336 -18.18 -3.93 -1.04
N CYS A 337 -17.65 -4.33 0.11
CA CYS A 337 -17.49 -5.75 0.46
C CYS A 337 -18.83 -6.49 0.55
N ALA A 338 -19.89 -5.82 1.02
CA ALA A 338 -21.22 -6.42 1.10
C ALA A 338 -21.83 -6.74 -0.29
N ALA A 339 -21.37 -6.07 -1.35
CA ALA A 339 -21.83 -6.35 -2.72
C ALA A 339 -21.21 -7.63 -3.31
N ASP A 340 -20.06 -8.08 -2.78
CA ASP A 340 -19.43 -9.34 -3.17
C ASP A 340 -18.68 -9.99 -1.99
N PRO A 341 -19.39 -10.59 -1.03
CA PRO A 341 -18.77 -11.19 0.17
C PRO A 341 -17.96 -12.46 -0.11
N GLU A 342 -18.09 -13.03 -1.32
CA GLU A 342 -17.31 -14.19 -1.73
C GLU A 342 -15.87 -13.82 -2.07
N LEU A 343 -15.61 -12.65 -2.65
CA LEU A 343 -14.26 -12.18 -2.96
C LEU A 343 -13.77 -11.13 -1.96
N LEU A 344 -14.66 -10.23 -1.54
CA LEU A 344 -14.31 -9.05 -0.78
C LEU A 344 -14.50 -9.29 0.71
N LEU A 345 -13.47 -8.94 1.49
CA LEU A 345 -13.45 -9.11 2.93
C LEU A 345 -13.54 -7.76 3.64
N ALA A 346 -14.65 -7.51 4.32
CA ALA A 346 -14.79 -6.33 5.17
C ALA A 346 -13.84 -6.42 6.36
N THR A 347 -13.04 -5.38 6.59
CA THR A 347 -12.06 -5.34 7.70
C THR A 347 -12.77 -5.01 9.02
N PRO A 348 -12.73 -5.89 10.04
CA PRO A 348 -13.21 -5.55 11.37
C PRO A 348 -12.43 -4.36 11.94
N TYR A 349 -13.15 -3.42 12.56
CA TYR A 349 -12.55 -2.23 13.15
C TYR A 349 -13.26 -1.79 14.42
N LEU A 350 -12.55 -1.01 15.25
CA LEU A 350 -13.05 -0.40 16.48
C LEU A 350 -12.61 1.06 16.58
N LEU A 351 -13.53 1.95 16.96
CA LEU A 351 -13.23 3.33 17.33
C LEU A 351 -12.82 3.38 18.80
N VAL A 352 -11.73 4.07 19.10
CA VAL A 352 -11.16 4.14 20.45
C VAL A 352 -10.91 5.60 20.81
N ASP A 353 -11.44 6.01 21.97
CA ASP A 353 -11.10 7.27 22.61
C ASP A 353 -9.91 7.04 23.53
N VAL A 354 -8.74 7.60 23.18
CA VAL A 354 -7.50 7.40 23.95
C VAL A 354 -7.43 8.27 25.22
N THR A 355 -8.53 8.95 25.56
CA THR A 355 -8.69 9.67 26.84
C THR A 355 -9.60 8.91 27.81
N ASP A 356 -10.28 7.86 27.34
CA ASP A 356 -11.16 7.00 28.13
C ASP A 356 -10.51 5.64 28.37
N ALA A 357 -10.28 5.32 29.64
CA ALA A 357 -9.66 4.06 30.05
C ALA A 357 -10.51 2.83 29.69
N ASP A 358 -11.85 2.94 29.74
CA ASP A 358 -12.74 1.83 29.40
C ASP A 358 -12.71 1.55 27.89
N SER A 359 -12.64 2.61 27.07
CA SER A 359 -12.47 2.50 25.62
C SER A 359 -11.15 1.81 25.24
N GLU A 360 -10.04 2.19 25.87
CA GLU A 360 -8.74 1.53 25.64
C GLU A 360 -8.75 0.07 26.08
N GLN A 361 -9.36 -0.23 27.22
CA GLN A 361 -9.47 -1.60 27.72
C GLN A 361 -10.30 -2.48 26.79
N ALA A 362 -11.40 -1.96 26.23
CA ALA A 362 -12.20 -2.66 25.23
C ALA A 362 -11.38 -2.98 23.96
N ALA A 363 -10.55 -2.04 23.51
CA ALA A 363 -9.67 -2.24 22.36
C ALA A 363 -8.55 -3.26 22.63
N VAL A 364 -7.98 -3.26 23.84
CA VAL A 364 -7.00 -4.27 24.27
C VAL A 364 -7.64 -5.66 24.29
N ALA A 365 -8.85 -5.79 24.85
CA ALA A 365 -9.57 -7.07 24.88
C ALA A 365 -9.89 -7.57 23.46
N TRP A 366 -10.30 -6.68 22.57
CA TRP A 366 -10.53 -7.02 21.16
C TRP A 366 -9.26 -7.50 20.46
N TRP A 367 -8.11 -6.83 20.69
CA TRP A 367 -6.82 -7.25 20.15
C TRP A 367 -6.36 -8.61 20.70
N GLN A 368 -6.59 -8.87 22.00
CA GLN A 368 -6.29 -10.17 22.62
C GLN A 368 -7.09 -11.29 21.95
N ASP A 369 -8.41 -11.13 21.86
CA ASP A 369 -9.29 -12.12 21.23
C ASP A 369 -8.94 -12.33 19.74
N LEU A 370 -8.68 -11.26 18.99
CA LEU A 370 -8.23 -11.34 17.60
C LEU A 370 -6.95 -12.16 17.44
N THR A 371 -5.94 -11.90 18.28
CA THR A 371 -4.63 -12.56 18.18
C THR A 371 -4.65 -13.99 18.72
N GLU A 372 -5.48 -14.29 19.72
CA GLU A 372 -5.72 -15.66 20.23
C GLU A 372 -6.40 -16.54 19.18
N ARG A 373 -7.34 -15.98 18.41
CA ARG A 373 -7.97 -16.65 17.26
C ARG A 373 -7.04 -16.79 16.04
N GLY A 374 -5.82 -16.25 16.13
CA GLY A 374 -4.76 -16.44 15.14
C GLY A 374 -4.59 -15.31 14.15
N GLY A 375 -5.24 -14.15 14.35
CA GLY A 375 -4.97 -12.94 13.58
C GLY A 375 -3.56 -12.41 13.84
N GLU A 376 -3.01 -11.66 12.88
CA GLU A 376 -1.65 -11.09 13.02
C GLU A 376 -1.58 -10.02 14.13
N GLY A 377 -2.66 -9.28 14.33
CA GLY A 377 -2.73 -8.16 15.26
C GLY A 377 -3.57 -7.03 14.68
N MET A 378 -3.24 -5.79 15.00
CA MET A 378 -3.99 -4.64 14.51
C MET A 378 -3.10 -3.52 13.99
N VAL A 379 -3.71 -2.66 13.18
CA VAL A 379 -3.17 -1.38 12.76
C VAL A 379 -3.96 -0.28 13.45
N VAL A 380 -3.29 0.56 14.24
CA VAL A 380 -3.87 1.69 14.94
C VAL A 380 -3.59 2.97 14.14
N LYS A 381 -4.64 3.63 13.68
CA LYS A 381 -4.59 4.85 12.87
C LYS A 381 -5.25 6.00 13.63
N PRO A 382 -4.81 7.26 13.46
CA PRO A 382 -5.61 8.42 13.91
C PRO A 382 -7.03 8.35 13.31
N LEU A 383 -8.03 9.02 13.89
CA LEU A 383 -9.35 9.09 13.24
C LEU A 383 -9.25 9.84 11.91
N ASP A 384 -8.71 11.05 11.92
CA ASP A 384 -8.42 11.82 10.71
C ASP A 384 -7.28 11.16 9.91
N PHE A 385 -7.45 11.01 8.59
CA PHE A 385 -6.46 10.36 7.72
C PHE A 385 -5.08 11.05 7.78
N ILE A 386 -5.07 12.38 7.87
CA ILE A 386 -3.86 13.19 8.01
C ILE A 386 -3.93 13.98 9.32
N ALA A 387 -3.47 13.37 10.41
CA ALA A 387 -3.38 14.04 11.70
C ALA A 387 -2.05 14.82 11.88
N ARG A 388 -2.12 15.94 12.59
CA ARG A 388 -0.96 16.79 12.93
C ARG A 388 -0.85 16.95 14.44
N GLY A 389 0.35 16.70 14.95
CA GLY A 389 0.72 17.01 16.33
C GLY A 389 1.60 18.26 16.40
N ARG A 390 2.12 18.55 17.59
CA ARG A 390 2.98 19.73 17.85
C ARG A 390 4.26 19.79 16.99
N ARG A 391 4.73 18.65 16.48
CA ARG A 391 5.99 18.52 15.72
C ARG A 391 5.78 18.22 14.24
N GLY A 392 4.57 18.40 13.71
CA GLY A 392 4.23 18.11 12.32
C GLY A 392 3.27 16.94 12.19
N ILE A 393 3.32 16.23 11.06
CA ILE A 393 2.46 15.07 10.83
C ILE A 393 2.79 13.93 11.81
N VAL A 394 1.77 13.28 12.32
CA VAL A 394 1.93 12.09 13.18
C VAL A 394 2.06 10.84 12.30
N GLN A 395 2.41 9.70 12.89
CA GLN A 395 2.38 8.43 12.15
C GLN A 395 0.97 8.20 11.59
N PRO A 396 0.81 7.91 10.28
CA PRO A 396 -0.50 7.62 9.69
C PRO A 396 -1.05 6.26 10.15
N ALA A 397 -0.16 5.37 10.63
CA ALA A 397 -0.51 4.06 11.14
C ALA A 397 0.63 3.51 12.00
N LEU A 398 0.27 2.79 13.06
CA LEU A 398 1.18 1.99 13.87
C LEU A 398 0.68 0.55 13.93
N LYS A 399 1.55 -0.42 13.66
CA LYS A 399 1.21 -1.85 13.85
C LYS A 399 1.47 -2.28 15.29
N SER A 400 0.54 -3.04 15.86
CA SER A 400 0.67 -3.76 17.14
C SER A 400 0.36 -5.23 16.90
N ARG A 401 1.41 -6.05 16.79
CA ARG A 401 1.30 -7.46 16.35
C ARG A 401 1.17 -8.40 17.53
N GLY A 402 0.40 -9.46 17.35
CA GLY A 402 0.16 -10.51 18.32
C GLY A 402 1.43 -11.28 18.68
N ARG A 403 1.47 -11.76 19.92
CA ARG A 403 2.61 -12.51 20.47
C ARG A 403 2.96 -13.73 19.62
N GLU A 404 1.98 -14.52 19.24
CA GLU A 404 2.23 -15.75 18.47
C GLU A 404 2.67 -15.43 17.04
N TYR A 405 2.10 -14.39 16.42
CA TYR A 405 2.54 -13.89 15.12
C TYR A 405 4.03 -13.49 15.11
N LEU A 406 4.48 -12.77 16.14
CA LEU A 406 5.85 -12.26 16.21
C LEU A 406 6.93 -13.38 16.21
N ARG A 407 6.57 -14.64 16.44
CA ARG A 407 7.48 -15.80 16.21
C ARG A 407 7.97 -15.87 14.77
N LEU A 408 7.12 -15.50 13.81
CA LEU A 408 7.46 -15.47 12.40
C LEU A 408 8.55 -14.43 12.09
N ILE A 409 8.60 -13.36 12.89
CA ILE A 409 9.46 -12.21 12.63
C ILE A 409 10.75 -12.27 13.45
N TYR A 410 10.65 -12.65 14.72
CA TYR A 410 11.76 -12.65 15.68
C TYR A 410 12.33 -14.05 15.95
N GLY A 411 11.73 -15.09 15.36
CA GLY A 411 12.11 -16.48 15.51
C GLY A 411 11.30 -17.23 16.57
N PRO A 412 11.34 -18.57 16.57
CA PRO A 412 10.52 -19.41 17.46
C PRO A 412 10.75 -19.11 18.94
N GLU A 413 12.01 -18.85 19.31
CA GLU A 413 12.47 -18.71 20.69
C GLU A 413 12.42 -17.27 21.22
N TYR A 414 11.84 -16.31 20.48
CA TYR A 414 11.94 -14.88 20.85
C TYR A 414 11.29 -14.53 22.20
N THR A 415 10.32 -15.34 22.65
CA THR A 415 9.60 -15.16 23.92
C THR A 415 10.39 -15.63 25.14
N VAL A 416 11.56 -16.24 24.95
CA VAL A 416 12.45 -16.63 26.06
C VAL A 416 13.00 -15.37 26.74
N PRO A 417 13.01 -15.26 28.09
CA PRO A 417 13.29 -14.00 28.79
C PRO A 417 14.56 -13.28 28.35
N GLU A 418 15.67 -14.00 28.18
CA GLU A 418 16.95 -13.44 27.77
C GLU A 418 16.90 -12.89 26.33
N SER A 419 16.14 -13.56 25.45
CA SER A 419 15.91 -13.10 24.08
C SER A 419 14.99 -11.87 24.07
N LEU A 420 13.88 -11.92 24.81
CA LEU A 420 12.88 -10.86 24.83
C LEU A 420 13.46 -9.55 25.38
N GLU A 421 14.23 -9.62 26.48
CA GLU A 421 14.84 -8.44 27.08
C GLU A 421 15.86 -7.77 26.15
N ARG A 422 16.64 -8.57 25.40
CA ARG A 422 17.53 -8.05 24.36
C ARG A 422 16.75 -7.39 23.22
N LEU A 423 15.60 -7.95 22.83
CA LEU A 423 14.76 -7.41 21.76
C LEU A 423 14.03 -6.12 22.15
N ARG A 424 13.81 -5.87 23.43
CA ARG A 424 13.21 -4.62 23.93
C ARG A 424 14.07 -3.39 23.60
N GLN A 425 15.38 -3.55 23.42
CA GLN A 425 16.33 -2.48 23.10
C GLN A 425 16.30 -2.04 21.61
N ARG A 426 15.29 -2.44 20.82
CA ARG A 426 15.17 -2.05 19.40
C ARG A 426 14.74 -0.59 19.26
N GLY A 427 15.32 0.12 18.29
CA GLY A 427 14.95 1.50 17.95
C GLY A 427 13.97 1.57 16.79
N VAL A 428 12.84 2.28 16.96
CA VAL A 428 11.81 2.44 15.91
C VAL A 428 11.90 3.76 15.15
N SER A 429 12.72 4.71 15.61
CA SER A 429 12.79 6.08 15.09
C SER A 429 13.12 6.15 13.58
N GLY A 430 14.06 5.33 13.11
CA GLY A 430 14.41 5.25 11.68
C GLY A 430 13.21 4.82 10.84
N LYS A 431 12.50 3.77 11.26
CA LYS A 431 11.29 3.27 10.57
C LYS A 431 10.16 4.28 10.58
N ARG A 432 9.97 5.01 11.69
CA ARG A 432 8.98 6.10 11.81
C ARG A 432 9.26 7.25 10.84
N SER A 433 10.53 7.67 10.75
CA SER A 433 10.96 8.72 9.82
C SER A 433 10.74 8.30 8.37
N LEU A 434 11.04 7.04 8.05
CA LEU A 434 10.82 6.46 6.73
C LEU A 434 9.33 6.46 6.35
N ALA A 435 8.47 5.92 7.24
CA ALA A 435 7.02 5.87 7.04
C ALA A 435 6.41 7.26 6.80
N ILE A 436 6.84 8.29 7.54
CA ILE A 436 6.36 9.67 7.36
C ILE A 436 6.76 10.24 5.98
N ARG A 437 8.01 10.03 5.56
CA ARG A 437 8.50 10.53 4.27
C ARG A 437 7.81 9.85 3.09
N GLU A 438 7.69 8.53 3.15
CA GLU A 438 6.99 7.76 2.12
C GLU A 438 5.50 8.11 2.08
N PHE A 439 4.85 8.30 3.24
CA PHE A 439 3.46 8.75 3.29
C PHE A 439 3.28 10.11 2.63
N ALA A 440 4.15 11.07 2.93
CA ALA A 440 4.12 12.39 2.30
C ALA A 440 4.28 12.32 0.78
N LEU A 441 5.14 11.44 0.26
CA LEU A 441 5.30 11.21 -1.16
C LEU A 441 4.09 10.54 -1.80
N GLY A 442 3.52 9.50 -1.15
CA GLY A 442 2.33 8.81 -1.64
C GLY A 442 1.11 9.75 -1.73
N VAL A 443 0.90 10.59 -0.72
CA VAL A 443 -0.15 11.63 -0.72
C VAL A 443 0.08 12.63 -1.86
N GLU A 444 1.30 13.14 -2.01
CA GLU A 444 1.63 14.11 -3.06
C GLU A 444 1.45 13.51 -4.47
N ALA A 445 1.81 12.23 -4.68
CA ALA A 445 1.61 11.54 -5.95
C ALA A 445 0.13 11.54 -6.37
N LEU A 446 -0.75 11.13 -5.46
CA LEU A 446 -2.20 11.13 -5.68
C LEU A 446 -2.74 12.54 -5.94
N GLU A 447 -2.33 13.53 -5.14
CA GLU A 447 -2.77 14.91 -5.30
C GLU A 447 -2.30 15.53 -6.63
N ARG A 448 -1.08 15.24 -7.08
CA ARG A 448 -0.56 15.68 -8.39
C ARG A 448 -1.33 15.01 -9.53
N PHE A 449 -1.60 13.70 -9.42
CA PHE A 449 -2.35 12.96 -10.43
C PHE A 449 -3.79 13.48 -10.57
N VAL A 450 -4.48 13.69 -9.45
CA VAL A 450 -5.83 14.26 -9.40
C VAL A 450 -5.90 15.68 -9.99
N ARG A 451 -4.85 16.48 -9.82
CA ARG A 451 -4.74 17.84 -10.40
C ARG A 451 -4.32 17.88 -11.87
N TRP A 452 -4.24 16.73 -12.54
CA TRP A 452 -3.80 16.61 -13.94
C TRP A 452 -2.39 17.18 -14.18
N GLU A 453 -1.49 17.07 -13.19
CA GLU A 453 -0.08 17.36 -13.43
C GLU A 453 0.54 16.29 -14.36
N PRO A 454 1.58 16.65 -15.15
CA PRO A 454 2.27 15.70 -16.02
C PRO A 454 2.76 14.45 -15.26
N LEU A 455 2.74 13.28 -15.90
CA LEU A 455 3.03 12.01 -15.22
C LEU A 455 4.42 11.99 -14.55
N ARG A 456 5.43 12.62 -15.14
CA ARG A 456 6.77 12.76 -14.52
C ARG A 456 6.73 13.40 -13.12
N ARG A 457 5.78 14.30 -12.85
CA ARG A 457 5.61 14.96 -11.54
C ARG A 457 4.99 14.00 -10.54
N VAL A 458 4.09 13.12 -10.97
CA VAL A 458 3.54 12.04 -10.15
C VAL A 458 4.64 11.01 -9.86
N HIS A 459 5.38 10.62 -10.90
CA HIS A 459 6.45 9.63 -10.80
C HIS A 459 7.63 10.08 -9.97
N GLU A 460 7.99 11.36 -9.95
CA GLU A 460 8.99 11.86 -8.99
C GLU A 460 8.66 11.44 -7.55
N CYS A 461 7.39 11.46 -7.16
CA CYS A 461 6.93 11.03 -5.84
C CYS A 461 6.93 9.51 -5.70
N VAL A 462 6.37 8.79 -6.68
CA VAL A 462 6.28 7.33 -6.69
C VAL A 462 7.66 6.67 -6.66
N PHE A 463 8.58 7.13 -7.50
CA PHE A 463 9.98 6.68 -7.50
C PHE A 463 10.67 7.04 -6.20
N GLY A 464 10.32 8.18 -5.60
CA GLY A 464 10.80 8.56 -4.27
C GLY A 464 10.43 7.51 -3.21
N VAL A 465 9.19 7.01 -3.18
CA VAL A 465 8.77 5.95 -2.23
C VAL A 465 9.62 4.70 -2.43
N LEU A 466 9.76 4.24 -3.67
CA LEU A 466 10.54 3.04 -3.96
C LEU A 466 12.04 3.21 -3.62
N ALA A 467 12.59 4.40 -3.83
CA ALA A 467 13.96 4.70 -3.47
C ALA A 467 14.13 4.65 -1.94
N LEU A 468 13.21 5.26 -1.19
CA LEU A 468 13.23 5.25 0.27
C LEU A 468 13.12 3.83 0.85
N GLU A 469 12.36 2.94 0.22
CA GLU A 469 12.27 1.53 0.63
C GLU A 469 13.61 0.77 0.57
N SER A 470 14.58 1.27 -0.21
CA SER A 470 15.94 0.71 -0.25
C SER A 470 16.85 1.19 0.89
N GLU A 471 16.43 2.17 1.70
CA GLU A 471 17.19 2.59 2.87
C GLU A 471 17.29 1.46 3.90
N PRO A 472 18.49 1.16 4.43
CA PRO A 472 18.67 0.05 5.35
C PRO A 472 17.95 0.34 6.67
N VAL A 473 16.95 -0.48 6.99
CA VAL A 473 16.21 -0.48 8.25
C VAL A 473 16.05 -1.91 8.74
N ASP A 474 15.86 -2.09 10.06
CA ASP A 474 15.60 -3.41 10.63
C ASP A 474 14.35 -4.03 9.99
N PRO A 475 14.46 -5.16 9.27
CA PRO A 475 13.36 -5.77 8.53
C PRO A 475 12.28 -6.36 9.45
N ARG A 476 12.56 -6.47 10.75
CA ARG A 476 11.62 -6.98 11.75
C ARG A 476 10.58 -5.95 12.21
N LEU A 477 10.75 -4.68 11.82
CA LEU A 477 9.90 -3.54 12.23
C LEU A 477 8.66 -3.38 11.36
#